data_AF-A0A8T3Y241-F1
#
_entry.id   AF-A0A8T3Y241-F1
#
_cell.length_a   1.000
_cell.length_b   1.000
_cell.length_c   1.000
_cell.angle_alpha   90.00
_cell.angle_beta   90.00
_cell.angle_gamma   90.00
#
_symmetry.space_group_name_H-M   'P 1'
#
loop_
_entity.id
_entity.type
_entity.pdbx_description
1 polymer ?
#
loop_
_entity_poly.entity_id
_entity_poly.type
_entity_poly.pdbx_seq_one_letter_code
_entity_poly.pdbx_strand_id
1 'polypeptide(L)' 'MKLPILSGKEMVKILLKEGFAILDQKGSHIIMFREKDGIKRKPVVPQHEDIKKKGHS' A
#
# COMPACT_ATOMS: atom_id res chain seq x y z
N MET A 1 -10.10 -16.55 -8.67
CA MET A 1 -10.36 -16.01 -7.33
C MET A 1 -10.09 -14.51 -7.38
N LYS A 2 -11.11 -13.66 -7.26
CA LYS A 2 -10.90 -12.21 -7.16
C LYS A 2 -10.45 -11.93 -5.73
N LEU A 3 -9.16 -11.63 -5.56
CA LEU A 3 -8.66 -11.08 -4.30
C LEU A 3 -9.51 -9.83 -3.97
N PRO A 4 -9.90 -9.63 -2.70
CA PRO A 4 -10.57 -8.39 -2.32
C PRO A 4 -9.71 -7.24 -2.85
N ILE A 5 -10.33 -6.34 -3.61
CA ILE A 5 -9.68 -5.20 -4.24
C ILE A 5 -9.36 -4.20 -3.12
N LEU A 6 -8.52 -4.59 -2.17
CA LEU A 6 -8.05 -3.71 -1.13
C LEU A 6 -7.18 -2.70 -1.86
N SER A 7 -7.70 -1.49 -2.03
CA SER A 7 -6.98 -0.44 -2.75
C SER A 7 -5.65 -0.22 -2.04
N GLY A 8 -4.56 0.03 -2.78
CA GLY A 8 -3.25 0.26 -2.15
C GLY A 8 -3.28 1.32 -1.04
N LYS A 9 -4.17 2.31 -1.16
CA LYS A 9 -4.48 3.31 -0.12
C LYS A 9 -4.97 2.71 1.21
N GLU A 10 -5.81 1.68 1.17
CA GLU A 10 -6.30 0.99 2.37
C GLU A 10 -5.20 0.16 3.02
N MET A 11 -4.38 -0.53 2.23
CA MET A 11 -3.18 -1.21 2.75
C MET A 11 -2.25 -0.24 3.46
N VAL A 12 -1.96 0.91 2.85
CA VAL A 12 -1.10 1.93 3.47
C VAL A 12 -1.70 2.41 4.78
N LYS A 13 -3.01 2.69 4.85
CA LYS A 13 -3.67 3.11 6.10
C LYS A 13 -3.55 2.06 7.22
N ILE A 14 -3.74 0.78 6.90
CA ILE A 14 -3.62 -0.30 7.88
C ILE A 14 -2.17 -0.40 8.36
N LEU A 15 -1.20 -0.36 7.44
CA LEU A 15 0.22 -0.42 7.76
C LEU A 15 0.66 0.79 8.60
N LEU A 16 0.16 1.99 8.32
CA LEU A 16 0.40 3.18 9.15
C LEU A 16 -0.09 2.98 10.59
N LYS A 17 -1.31 2.45 10.78
CA LYS A 17 -1.87 2.14 12.11
C LYS A 17 -1.06 1.07 12.85
N GLU A 18 -0.52 0.11 12.11
CA GLU A 18 0.37 -0.91 12.64
C GLU A 18 1.77 -0.39 12.99
N GLY A 19 2.07 0.89 12.76
CA GLY A 19 3.36 1.50 13.07
C GLY A 19 4.41 1.31 11.96
N PHE A 20 3.99 1.04 10.73
CA PHE A 20 4.83 1.25 9.57
C PHE A 20 4.84 2.75 9.21
N ALA A 21 5.97 3.23 8.72
CA ALA A 21 6.14 4.55 8.14
C ALA A 21 6.29 4.42 6.61
N ILE A 22 5.93 5.48 5.87
CA ILE A 22 6.26 5.56 4.45
C ILE A 22 7.73 5.96 4.33
N LEU A 23 8.51 5.15 3.62
CA LEU A 23 9.92 5.40 3.38
C LEU A 23 10.13 6.21 2.09
N ASP A 24 9.47 5.78 1.01
CA ASP A 24 9.59 6.39 -0.32
C ASP A 24 8.38 5.99 -1.19
N GLN A 25 8.09 6.75 -2.24
CA GLN A 25 7.06 6.40 -3.22
C GLN A 25 7.59 6.57 -4.63
N LYS A 26 7.67 5.47 -5.38
CA LYS A 26 8.08 5.45 -6.79
C LYS A 26 6.88 5.08 -7.67
N GLY A 27 6.26 6.11 -8.24
CA GLY A 27 5.06 5.96 -9.06
C GLY A 27 3.91 5.33 -8.26
N SER A 28 3.38 4.22 -8.76
CA SER A 28 2.34 3.43 -8.09
C SER A 28 2.86 2.58 -6.93
N HIS A 29 4.17 2.52 -6.64
CA HIS A 29 4.69 1.68 -5.56
C HIS A 29 5.08 2.53 -4.35
N ILE A 30 4.47 2.26 -3.21
CA ILE A 30 4.79 2.90 -1.93
C ILE A 30 5.66 1.94 -1.12
N ILE A 31 6.88 2.35 -0.83
CA ILE A 31 7.80 1.60 0.02
C ILE A 31 7.50 2.02 1.45
N MET A 32 7.10 1.05 2.28
CA MET A 32 6.90 1.27 3.71
C MET A 32 8.03 0.62 4.51
N PHE A 33 8.25 1.11 5.72
CA PHE A 33 9.28 0.65 6.63
C PHE A 33 8.73 0.52 8.04
N ARG A 34 9.06 -0.56 8.74
CA ARG A 34 8.83 -0.71 10.18
C ARG A 34 10.04 -1.36 10.79
N GLU A 35 10.46 -0.83 11.93
CA GLU A 35 11.40 -1.48 12.81
C GLU A 35 10.70 -1.77 14.13
N LYS A 36 10.61 -3.05 14.50
CA LYS A 36 10.03 -3.47 15.78
C LYS A 36 10.79 -4.69 16.27
N ASP A 37 11.15 -4.71 17.55
CA ASP A 37 11.89 -5.81 18.18
C ASP A 37 13.23 -6.12 17.47
N GLY A 38 13.90 -5.09 16.93
CA GLY A 38 15.14 -5.24 16.14
C GLY A 38 14.93 -5.78 14.72
N ILE A 39 13.69 -6.09 14.32
CA ILE A 39 13.36 -6.63 13.00
C ILE A 39 12.93 -5.49 12.08
N LYS A 40 13.72 -5.26 11.02
CA LYS A 40 13.42 -4.31 9.94
C LYS A 40 12.55 -4.99 8.88
N ARG A 41 11.37 -4.44 8.63
CA ARG A 41 10.46 -4.84 7.54
C ARG A 41 10.32 -3.70 6.55
N LYS A 42 10.43 -4.02 5.25
CA LYS A 42 10.30 -3.06 4.15
C LYS A 42 9.29 -3.53 3.10
N PRO A 43 7.98 -3.60 3.41
CA PRO A 43 7.00 -4.02 2.43
C PRO A 43 6.82 -2.94 1.34
N VAL A 44 6.65 -3.38 0.10
CA VAL A 44 6.28 -2.54 -1.04
C VAL A 44 4.80 -2.72 -1.30
N VAL A 45 4.04 -1.63 -1.22
CA VAL A 45 2.60 -1.61 -1.47
C VAL A 45 2.35 -1.07 -2.87
N PRO A 46 1.84 -1.89 -3.81
CA PRO A 46 1.38 -1.39 -5.09
C PRO A 46 0.07 -0.62 -4.90
N GLN A 47 0.16 0.69 -4.95
CA GLN A 47 -0.95 1.61 -5.19
C GLN A 47 -1.15 1.77 -6.70
N HIS A 48 -1.70 0.74 -7.34
CA HIS A 48 -2.30 0.94 -8.65
C HIS A 48 -3.39 2.01 -8.49
N GLU A 49 -3.24 3.10 -9.22
CA GLU A 49 -4.35 4.01 -9.45
C GLU A 49 -5.37 3.20 -10.23
N ASP A 50 -6.30 2.58 -9.51
CA ASP A 50 -7.53 2.09 -10.09
C ASP A 50 -8.27 3.34 -10.56
N ILE A 51 -7.84 3.90 -11.69
CA ILE A 51 -8.63 4.78 -12.51
C ILE A 51 -9.77 3.86 -12.91
N LYS A 52 -10.81 3.79 -12.06
CA LYS A 52 -12.12 3.33 -12.44
C LYS A 52 -12.43 4.07 -13.73
N LYS A 53 -12.24 3.41 -14.88
CA LYS A 53 -12.92 3.79 -16.10
C LYS A 53 -14.38 3.80 -15.70
N LYS A 54 -14.94 5.00 -15.53
CA LYS A 54 -16.38 5.19 -15.52
C LYS A 54 -16.87 4.46 -16.77
N GLY A 55 -17.66 3.41 -16.56
CA GLY A 55 -18.35 2.74 -17.65
C GLY A 55 -19.11 3.81 -18.43
N HIS A 56 -18.79 3.92 -19.70
CA HIS A 56 -19.71 4.43 -20.70
C HIS A 56 -20.80 3.37 -20.84
N SER A 57 -22.03 3.70 -20.46
CA SER A 57 -23.28 3.12 -20.97
C SER A 57 -24.42 4.03 -20.57
#